data_AF-A0A2D4G605-F1
#
_entry.id   AF-A0A2D4G605-F1
#
_cell.length_a   1.000
_cell.length_b   1.000
_cell.length_c   1.000
_cell.angle_alpha   90.00
_cell.angle_beta   90.00
_cell.angle_gamma   90.00
#
_symmetry.space_group_name_H-M   'P 1'
#
loop_
_entity.id
_entity.type
_entity.pdbx_description
1 polymer ?
#
loop_
_entity_poly.entity_id
_entity_poly.type
_entity_poly.pdbx_seq_one_letter_code
_entity_poly.pdbx_strand_id
1 'polypeptide(L)'
;PEEHAIYVWDHFISQSLAENVFVVAHSYGGLAFVELMIQRETEVKNKVTAVALTDSVHNVWHQEADKIVREWMRENCCNWVSSSEPLDTSVESMLPDCPRVSAGTERHELTSWKSFPSVFRFFHEAMEAKTSSGKAAPTRRSQRIRYEEL
;
A
#
# COMPACT_ATOMS: atom_id res chain seq x y z
N PRO A 1 -7.75 -17.53 -5.57
CA PRO A 1 -6.55 -17.06 -4.86
C PRO A 1 -6.84 -16.06 -3.74
N GLU A 2 -7.91 -15.30 -3.91
CA GLU A 2 -8.57 -14.37 -3.00
C GLU A 2 -8.94 -15.02 -1.68
N GLU A 3 -9.71 -16.10 -1.70
CA GLU A 3 -10.10 -16.85 -0.49
C GLU A 3 -8.87 -17.31 0.30
N HIS A 4 -7.80 -17.70 -0.40
CA HIS A 4 -6.54 -18.08 0.24
C HIS A 4 -5.86 -16.87 0.89
N ALA A 5 -5.83 -15.71 0.23
CA ALA A 5 -5.27 -14.48 0.79
C ALA A 5 -6.03 -14.04 2.05
N ILE A 6 -7.37 -14.10 2.01
CA ILE A 6 -8.25 -13.80 3.16
C ILE A 6 -8.01 -14.81 4.29
N TYR A 7 -7.94 -16.10 3.97
CA TYR A 7 -7.68 -17.14 4.95
C TYR A 7 -6.34 -16.92 5.66
N VAL A 8 -5.27 -16.67 4.90
CA VAL A 8 -3.94 -16.41 5.45
C VAL A 8 -3.93 -15.15 6.31
N TRP A 9 -4.64 -14.10 5.89
CA TRP A 9 -4.81 -12.90 6.67
C TRP A 9 -5.47 -13.19 8.02
N ASP A 10 -6.65 -13.79 8.00
CA ASP A 10 -7.50 -14.01 9.19
C ASP A 10 -6.85 -14.93 10.23
N HIS A 11 -6.06 -15.92 9.79
CA HIS A 11 -5.53 -16.96 10.66
C HIS A 11 -4.08 -16.74 11.09
N PHE A 12 -3.30 -15.93 10.35
CA PHE A 12 -1.87 -15.76 10.63
C PHE A 12 -1.48 -14.30 10.74
N ILE A 13 -1.77 -13.51 9.70
CA ILE A 13 -1.23 -12.14 9.63
C ILE A 13 -1.95 -11.23 10.63
N SER A 14 -3.28 -11.25 10.69
CA SER A 14 -4.08 -10.41 11.60
C SER A 14 -3.77 -10.69 13.07
N GLN A 15 -3.45 -11.94 13.42
CA GLN A 15 -3.15 -12.38 14.78
C GLN A 15 -1.69 -12.18 15.20
N SER A 16 -0.78 -11.91 14.25
CA SER A 16 0.62 -11.67 14.55
C SER A 16 0.85 -10.40 15.39
N LEU A 17 1.98 -10.32 16.10
CA LEU A 17 2.39 -9.12 16.84
C LEU A 17 2.98 -8.01 15.94
N ALA A 18 3.08 -8.23 14.62
CA ALA A 18 3.72 -7.29 13.72
C ALA A 18 2.86 -6.03 13.54
N GLU A 19 3.38 -4.85 13.86
CA GLU A 19 2.65 -3.58 13.69
C GLU A 19 2.87 -2.91 12.32
N ASN A 20 3.85 -3.44 11.56
CA ASN A 20 4.24 -2.95 10.24
C ASN A 20 4.41 -4.13 9.29
N VAL A 21 3.38 -4.39 8.50
CA VAL A 21 3.36 -5.43 7.47
C VAL A 21 3.60 -4.79 6.11
N PHE A 22 4.46 -5.41 5.30
CA PHE A 22 4.69 -5.04 3.91
C PHE A 22 4.27 -6.19 3.01
N VAL A 23 3.61 -5.86 1.91
CA VAL A 23 3.09 -6.86 0.97
C VAL A 23 3.81 -6.69 -0.36
N VAL A 24 4.31 -7.79 -0.92
CA VAL A 24 4.72 -7.87 -2.33
C VAL A 24 3.71 -8.76 -3.04
N ALA A 25 3.04 -8.23 -4.06
CA ALA A 25 1.99 -8.93 -4.79
C ALA A 25 2.26 -8.89 -6.30
N HIS A 26 2.56 -10.05 -6.87
CA HIS A 26 2.89 -10.20 -8.28
C HIS A 26 1.67 -10.55 -9.11
N SER A 27 1.51 -9.94 -10.29
CA SER A 27 0.51 -10.32 -11.28
C SER A 27 -0.90 -10.36 -10.67
N TYR A 28 -1.60 -11.50 -10.78
CA TYR A 28 -2.92 -11.72 -10.17
C TYR A 28 -2.94 -11.53 -8.64
N GLY A 29 -1.80 -11.63 -7.96
CA GLY A 29 -1.68 -11.35 -6.54
C GLY A 29 -2.18 -9.96 -6.14
N GLY A 30 -2.12 -8.98 -7.04
CA GLY A 30 -2.70 -7.66 -6.78
C GLY A 30 -4.23 -7.66 -6.76
N LEU A 31 -4.87 -8.48 -7.60
CA LEU A 31 -6.32 -8.66 -7.56
C LEU A 31 -6.74 -9.26 -6.20
N ALA A 32 -6.02 -10.31 -5.77
CA ALA A 32 -6.23 -10.94 -4.47
C ALA A 32 -5.99 -9.99 -3.29
N PHE A 33 -5.00 -9.10 -3.40
CA PHE A 33 -4.78 -8.07 -2.38
C PHE A 33 -5.91 -7.05 -2.32
N VAL A 34 -6.42 -6.59 -3.47
CA VAL A 34 -7.57 -5.65 -3.49
C VAL A 34 -8.81 -6.32 -2.90
N GLU A 35 -9.06 -7.59 -3.17
CA GLU A 35 -10.17 -8.32 -2.55
C GLU A 35 -10.02 -8.41 -1.02
N LEU A 36 -8.81 -8.71 -0.54
CA LEU A 36 -8.50 -8.67 0.89
C LEU A 36 -8.77 -7.27 1.49
N MET A 37 -8.34 -6.22 0.79
CA MET A 37 -8.54 -4.83 1.21
C MET A 37 -10.01 -4.44 1.29
N ILE A 38 -10.85 -4.90 0.33
CA ILE A 38 -12.30 -4.68 0.36
C ILE A 38 -12.93 -5.41 1.55
N GLN A 39 -12.54 -6.65 1.82
CA GLN A 39 -13.17 -7.47 2.85
C GLN A 39 -12.67 -7.21 4.28
N ARG A 40 -11.46 -6.68 4.45
CA ARG A 40 -10.79 -6.47 5.76
C ARG A 40 -10.21 -5.07 5.89
N GLU A 41 -10.84 -4.07 5.26
CA GLU A 41 -10.32 -2.71 5.08
C GLU A 41 -9.67 -2.13 6.35
N THR A 42 -10.41 -2.14 7.47
CA THR A 42 -9.93 -1.53 8.73
C THR A 42 -8.69 -2.24 9.26
N GLU A 43 -8.66 -3.57 9.25
CA GLU A 43 -7.54 -4.35 9.76
C GLU A 43 -6.30 -4.18 8.88
N VAL A 44 -6.49 -4.23 7.55
CA VAL A 44 -5.41 -4.05 6.57
C VAL A 44 -4.81 -2.66 6.72
N LYS A 45 -5.62 -1.59 6.77
CA LYS A 45 -5.15 -0.21 6.94
C LYS A 45 -4.39 0.03 8.24
N ASN A 46 -4.75 -0.68 9.30
CA ASN A 46 -4.08 -0.51 10.60
C ASN A 46 -2.69 -1.18 10.62
N LYS A 47 -2.49 -2.25 9.87
CA LYS A 47 -1.31 -3.12 9.99
C LYS A 47 -0.36 -3.05 8.80
N VAL A 48 -0.90 -2.91 7.59
CA VAL A 48 -0.11 -2.82 6.36
C VAL A 48 0.41 -1.40 6.21
N THR A 49 1.73 -1.29 6.08
CA THR A 49 2.42 0.00 5.90
C THR A 49 2.55 0.37 4.43
N ALA A 50 2.87 -0.60 3.56
CA ALA A 50 2.95 -0.37 2.12
C ALA A 50 2.84 -1.67 1.32
N VAL A 51 2.49 -1.54 0.04
CA VAL A 51 2.29 -2.66 -0.88
C VAL A 51 3.04 -2.42 -2.18
N ALA A 52 3.95 -3.31 -2.51
CA ALA A 52 4.63 -3.33 -3.80
C ALA A 52 3.94 -4.33 -4.72
N LEU A 53 3.29 -3.80 -5.75
CA LEU A 53 2.71 -4.57 -6.83
C LEU A 53 3.79 -4.78 -7.90
N THR A 54 3.90 -5.98 -8.45
CA THR A 54 4.87 -6.28 -9.50
C THR A 54 4.13 -6.86 -10.70
N ASP A 55 4.03 -6.04 -11.74
CA ASP A 55 3.23 -6.26 -12.94
C ASP A 55 1.80 -6.74 -12.65
N SER A 56 1.18 -6.11 -11.66
CA SER A 56 -0.18 -6.45 -11.23
C SER A 56 -1.22 -6.07 -12.28
N VAL A 57 -2.21 -6.95 -12.43
CA VAL A 57 -3.37 -6.78 -13.32
C VAL A 57 -4.65 -6.36 -12.58
N HIS A 58 -4.52 -5.94 -11.31
CA HIS A 58 -5.65 -5.46 -10.52
C HIS A 58 -6.40 -4.30 -11.21
N ASN A 59 -7.70 -4.19 -10.92
CA ASN A 59 -8.51 -3.09 -11.41
C ASN A 59 -9.53 -2.71 -10.34
N VAL A 60 -9.20 -1.67 -9.58
CA VAL A 60 -10.01 -1.18 -8.45
C VAL A 60 -11.42 -0.71 -8.86
N TRP A 61 -11.62 -0.38 -10.14
CA TRP A 61 -12.93 0.03 -10.66
C TRP A 61 -13.80 -1.18 -10.98
N HIS A 62 -13.19 -2.23 -11.51
CA HIS A 62 -13.89 -3.48 -11.81
C HIS A 62 -14.15 -4.33 -10.57
N GLN A 63 -13.27 -4.25 -9.57
CA GLN A 63 -13.45 -4.90 -8.26
C GLN A 63 -14.38 -4.13 -7.32
N GLU A 64 -15.02 -3.06 -7.81
CA GLU A 64 -15.97 -2.23 -7.04
C GLU A 64 -15.38 -1.69 -5.73
N ALA A 65 -14.06 -1.42 -5.71
CA ALA A 65 -13.40 -0.85 -4.55
C ALA A 65 -13.95 0.56 -4.28
N ASP A 66 -14.34 0.80 -3.05
CA ASP A 66 -14.93 2.08 -2.67
C ASP A 66 -13.91 3.24 -2.76
N LYS A 67 -14.37 4.45 -2.45
CA LYS A 67 -13.49 5.63 -2.51
C LYS A 67 -12.32 5.51 -1.52
N ILE A 68 -12.56 4.96 -0.34
CA ILE A 68 -11.59 4.90 0.76
C ILE A 68 -10.47 3.92 0.41
N VAL A 69 -10.81 2.74 -0.11
CA VAL A 69 -9.85 1.74 -0.60
C VAL A 69 -9.01 2.33 -1.74
N ARG A 70 -9.64 3.01 -2.70
CA ARG A 70 -8.91 3.63 -3.83
C ARG A 70 -7.95 4.72 -3.39
N GLU A 71 -8.33 5.56 -2.42
CA GLU A 71 -7.44 6.58 -1.85
C GLU A 71 -6.27 5.92 -1.11
N TRP A 72 -6.55 4.91 -0.30
CA TRP A 72 -5.50 4.19 0.41
C TRP A 72 -4.51 3.50 -0.54
N MET A 73 -5.01 2.85 -1.60
CA MET A 73 -4.18 2.24 -2.64
C MET A 73 -3.26 3.28 -3.30
N ARG A 74 -3.77 4.49 -3.58
CA ARG A 74 -3.00 5.57 -4.18
C ARG A 74 -1.84 6.04 -3.31
N GLU A 75 -2.04 6.05 -1.99
CA GLU A 75 -1.08 6.56 -1.02
C GLU A 75 -0.06 5.51 -0.57
N ASN A 76 -0.46 4.23 -0.50
CA ASN A 76 0.32 3.18 0.16
C ASN A 76 0.81 2.09 -0.80
N CYS A 77 0.44 2.14 -2.08
CA CYS A 77 0.86 1.16 -3.08
C CYS A 77 1.70 1.77 -4.20
N CYS A 78 2.53 0.96 -4.84
CA CYS A 78 3.18 1.27 -6.11
C CYS A 78 3.28 0.00 -6.96
N ASN A 79 3.05 0.11 -8.27
CA ASN A 79 3.10 -1.01 -9.19
C ASN A 79 4.28 -0.90 -10.17
N TRP A 80 5.26 -1.80 -10.03
CA TRP A 80 6.37 -1.96 -10.95
C TRP A 80 5.97 -2.83 -12.13
N VAL A 81 5.62 -2.21 -13.25
CA VAL A 81 5.04 -2.87 -14.42
C VAL A 81 6.08 -3.22 -15.47
N SER A 82 5.76 -4.21 -16.31
CA SER A 82 6.56 -4.55 -17.48
C SER A 82 6.65 -3.35 -18.42
N SER A 83 7.88 -2.94 -18.74
CA SER A 83 8.17 -1.79 -19.61
C SER A 83 9.61 -1.85 -20.10
N SER A 84 9.83 -1.31 -21.31
CA SER A 84 11.15 -1.11 -21.89
C SER A 84 11.92 0.06 -21.26
N GLU A 85 11.22 0.93 -20.53
CA GLU A 85 11.80 2.11 -19.88
C GLU A 85 12.74 1.72 -18.72
N PRO A 86 13.71 2.58 -18.35
CA PRO A 86 14.53 2.38 -17.15
C PRO A 86 13.69 2.13 -15.89
N LEU A 87 14.24 1.37 -14.95
CA LEU A 87 13.62 1.14 -13.64
C LEU A 87 13.23 2.47 -12.98
N ASP A 88 12.03 2.51 -12.40
CA ASP A 88 11.43 3.65 -11.70
C ASP A 88 10.94 4.81 -12.59
N THR A 89 11.06 4.70 -13.92
CA THR A 89 10.39 5.64 -14.83
C THR A 89 8.88 5.55 -14.67
N SER A 90 8.20 6.68 -14.46
CA SER A 90 6.74 6.75 -14.36
C SER A 90 6.07 6.22 -15.62
N VAL A 91 5.04 5.39 -15.45
CA VAL A 91 4.25 4.82 -16.55
C VAL A 91 2.81 5.32 -16.40
N GLU A 92 2.27 5.93 -17.46
CA GLU A 92 0.90 6.44 -17.42
C GLU A 92 -0.14 5.32 -17.27
N SER A 93 -1.19 5.62 -16.50
CA SER A 93 -2.37 4.76 -16.35
C SER A 93 -3.59 5.50 -16.87
N MET A 94 -4.46 4.80 -17.61
CA MET A 94 -5.72 5.40 -18.07
C MET A 94 -6.70 5.68 -16.94
N LEU A 95 -6.62 4.91 -15.84
CA LEU A 95 -7.49 5.05 -14.69
C LEU A 95 -6.66 5.27 -13.42
N PRO A 96 -7.06 6.19 -12.53
CA PRO A 96 -6.29 6.49 -11.33
C PRO A 96 -6.50 5.40 -10.27
N ASP A 97 -5.49 4.56 -10.06
CA ASP A 97 -5.38 3.55 -9.01
C ASP A 97 -4.22 3.89 -8.05
N CYS A 98 -3.05 3.29 -8.25
CA CYS A 98 -1.80 3.57 -7.54
C CYS A 98 -0.71 4.01 -8.53
N PRO A 99 0.34 4.70 -8.08
CA PRO A 99 1.50 5.01 -8.92
C PRO A 99 2.03 3.78 -9.65
N ARG A 100 2.32 3.94 -10.94
CA ARG A 100 2.93 2.90 -11.79
C ARG A 100 4.29 3.37 -12.26
N VAL A 101 5.27 2.50 -12.13
CA VAL A 101 6.63 2.73 -12.60
C VAL A 101 7.16 1.52 -13.36
N SER A 102 8.14 1.73 -14.24
CA SER A 102 8.77 0.64 -14.97
C SER A 102 9.57 -0.26 -14.02
N ALA A 103 9.47 -1.57 -14.23
CA ALA A 103 10.34 -2.57 -13.60
C ALA A 103 11.72 -2.70 -14.28
N GLY A 104 11.98 -1.97 -15.38
CA GLY A 104 13.22 -2.09 -16.16
C GLY A 104 13.35 -3.40 -16.93
N THR A 105 12.20 -4.00 -17.30
CA THR A 105 12.11 -5.23 -18.10
C THR A 105 10.72 -5.36 -18.71
N GLU A 106 10.64 -5.92 -19.91
CA GLU A 106 9.36 -6.31 -20.55
C GLU A 106 8.95 -7.74 -20.19
N ARG A 107 9.79 -8.48 -19.45
CA ARG A 107 9.51 -9.86 -19.04
C ARG A 107 8.71 -9.85 -17.74
N HIS A 108 7.41 -10.13 -17.87
CA HIS A 108 6.44 -10.22 -16.76
C HIS A 108 7.00 -10.90 -15.52
N GLU A 109 7.55 -12.10 -15.69
CA GLU A 109 8.06 -12.96 -14.62
C GLU A 109 9.32 -12.41 -13.94
N LEU A 110 10.03 -11.47 -14.56
CA LEU A 110 11.24 -10.86 -14.01
C LEU A 110 10.96 -9.57 -13.26
N THR A 111 9.75 -9.03 -13.31
CA THR A 111 9.44 -7.72 -12.73
C THR A 111 9.79 -7.66 -11.24
N SER A 112 9.44 -8.68 -10.44
CA SER A 112 9.76 -8.70 -9.00
C SER A 112 11.26 -8.73 -8.71
N TRP A 113 12.05 -9.48 -9.50
CA TRP A 113 13.50 -9.53 -9.33
C TRP A 113 14.15 -8.21 -9.74
N LYS A 114 13.73 -7.67 -10.89
CA LYS A 114 14.31 -6.45 -11.46
C LYS A 114 13.96 -5.21 -10.63
N SER A 115 12.78 -5.18 -10.00
CA SER A 115 12.36 -4.09 -9.12
C SER A 115 12.80 -4.25 -7.66
N PHE A 116 13.37 -5.40 -7.27
CA PHE A 116 13.72 -5.70 -5.87
C PHE A 116 14.41 -4.55 -5.12
N PRO A 117 15.49 -3.91 -5.65
CA PRO A 117 16.15 -2.82 -4.94
C PRO A 117 15.23 -1.60 -4.73
N SER A 118 14.38 -1.30 -5.71
CA SER A 118 13.45 -0.18 -5.65
C SER A 118 12.29 -0.46 -4.69
N VAL A 119 11.77 -1.68 -4.69
CA VAL A 119 10.72 -2.13 -3.76
C VAL A 119 11.17 -1.98 -2.30
N PHE A 120 12.39 -2.41 -1.98
CA PHE A 120 12.91 -2.27 -0.61
C PHE A 120 13.18 -0.82 -0.22
N ARG A 121 13.60 0.02 -1.17
CA ARG A 121 13.71 1.47 -0.95
C ARG A 121 12.35 2.09 -0.66
N PHE A 122 11.33 1.76 -1.45
CA PHE A 122 9.95 2.20 -1.23
C PHE A 122 9.41 1.78 0.15
N PHE A 123 9.65 0.53 0.56
CA PHE A 123 9.26 0.08 1.90
C PHE A 123 9.99 0.82 3.02
N HIS A 124 11.27 1.11 2.84
CA HIS A 124 12.05 1.90 3.80
C HIS A 124 11.48 3.31 3.96
N GLU A 125 11.22 4.00 2.85
CA GLU A 125 10.64 5.35 2.83
C GLU A 125 9.25 5.37 3.48
N ALA A 126 8.40 4.37 3.19
CA ALA A 126 7.08 4.24 3.80
C ALA A 126 7.16 4.04 5.33
N MET A 127 8.14 3.26 5.80
CA MET A 127 8.40 3.09 7.23
C MET A 127 8.82 4.42 7.89
N GLU A 128 9.74 5.15 7.28
CA GLU A 128 10.19 6.45 7.80
C GLU A 128 9.04 7.47 7.87
N ALA A 129 8.20 7.52 6.84
CA ALA A 129 7.00 8.37 6.81
C ALA A 129 6.02 8.03 7.94
N LYS A 130 5.79 6.73 8.21
CA LYS A 130 4.91 6.29 9.30
C LYS A 130 5.47 6.60 10.68
N THR A 131 6.79 6.48 10.88
CA THR A 131 7.42 6.81 12.18
C THR A 131 7.48 8.31 12.44
N SER A 132 7.58 9.14 11.40
CA SER A 132 7.61 10.60 11.53
C SER A 132 6.23 11.19 11.81
N SER A 133 5.15 10.64 11.22
CA SER A 133 3.77 11.07 11.51
C SER A 133 3.34 10.75 12.95
N GLY A 134 3.82 9.64 13.53
CA GLY A 134 3.59 9.28 14.93
C GLY A 134 4.33 10.15 15.97
N LYS A 135 5.32 10.96 15.55
CA LYS A 135 6.09 11.86 16.43
C LYS A 135 5.50 13.26 16.57
N ALA A 136 4.34 13.55 15.96
CA ALA A 136 3.63 14.80 16.21
C ALA A 136 3.21 14.90 17.69
N ALA A 137 4.00 15.64 18.48
CA ALA A 137 3.84 15.78 19.92
C ALA A 137 2.43 16.27 20.31
N PRO A 138 1.89 15.88 21.48
CA PRO A 138 0.63 16.40 21.96
C PRO A 138 0.79 17.91 22.17
N THR A 139 0.10 18.71 21.36
CA THR A 139 0.00 20.16 21.59
C THR A 139 -0.50 20.40 23.00
N ARG A 140 0.40 20.89 23.83
CA ARG A 140 0.20 21.27 25.22
C ARG A 140 -1.05 22.15 25.30
N ARG A 141 -2.12 21.61 25.91
CA ARG A 141 -3.39 22.33 26.13
C ARG A 141 -3.08 23.56 26.97
N SER A 142 -3.05 24.73 26.34
CA SER A 142 -2.94 26.03 27.01
C SER A 142 -4.12 26.16 27.97
N GLN A 143 -3.84 26.15 29.28
CA GLN A 143 -4.78 26.58 30.30
C GLN A 143 -5.05 28.07 30.08
N ARG A 144 -6.15 28.40 29.41
CA ARG A 144 -6.71 29.75 29.47
C ARG A 144 -7.57 29.84 30.72
N ILE A 145 -7.03 30.57 31.68
CA ILE A 145 -7.65 30.99 32.94
C ILE A 145 -8.99 31.67 32.62
N ARG A 146 -10.03 31.29 33.37
CA ARG A 146 -11.37 31.87 33.33
C ARG A 146 -11.37 33.12 34.23
N TYR A 147 -11.56 34.31 33.66
CA TYR A 147 -11.95 35.55 34.35
C TYR A 147 -13.36 35.88 33.85
N GLU A 148 -14.37 35.61 34.67
CA GLU A 148 -15.12 36.58 35.51
C GLU A 148 -16.36 37.11 34.77
N GLU A 149 -17.54 36.64 35.20
CA GLU A 149 -18.75 37.46 35.22
C GLU A 149 -18.83 38.07 36.63
N LEU A 150 -18.67 39.39 36.66
CA LEU A 150 -19.17 40.33 37.67
C LEU A 150 -20.13 41.27 36.94
#